data_AF-A0A4W5MRY0-F1
#
_entry.id   AF-A0A4W5MRY0-F1
#
_cell.length_a   1.000
_cell.length_b   1.000
_cell.length_c   1.000
_cell.angle_alpha   90.00
_cell.angle_beta   90.00
_cell.angle_gamma   90.00
#
_symmetry.space_group_name_H-M   'P 1'
#
loop_
_entity.id
_entity.type
_entity.pdbx_description
1 polymer ?
#
loop_
_entity_poly.entity_id
_entity_poly.type
_entity_poly.pdbx_seq_one_letter_code
_entity_poly.pdbx_strand_id
1 'polypeptide(L)'
;MEIECSGMEVKPINKRASGQAFEVILKPPSPMSDAAHCVTSPPKREVSLEDIQKKLEAAEDRRRVSHHLSVSLSISRQLNSKTESH
;
A
#
# COMPACT_ATOMS: atom_id res chain seq x y z
N MET A 1 -22.19 -40.29 -5.71
CA MET A 1 -23.19 -39.45 -5.02
C MET A 1 -23.14 -38.10 -5.71
N GLU A 2 -23.99 -37.93 -6.72
CA GLU A 2 -24.14 -36.65 -7.40
C GLU A 2 -25.05 -35.81 -6.50
N ILE A 3 -24.49 -34.78 -5.88
CA ILE A 3 -25.25 -33.84 -5.06
C ILE A 3 -25.82 -32.83 -6.04
N GLU A 4 -26.99 -33.12 -6.60
CA GLU A 4 -27.80 -32.13 -7.28
C GLU A 4 -28.70 -31.43 -6.24
N CYS A 5 -28.12 -30.49 -5.51
CA CYS A 5 -28.90 -29.42 -4.90
C CYS A 5 -29.17 -28.40 -6.01
N SER A 6 -30.43 -28.12 -6.32
CA SER A 6 -30.95 -27.32 -7.46
C SER A 6 -30.46 -25.86 -7.51
N GLY A 7 -29.15 -25.65 -7.61
CA GLY A 7 -28.47 -24.36 -7.51
C GLY A 7 -27.05 -24.39 -6.93
N MET A 8 -26.36 -25.53 -6.81
CA MET A 8 -24.98 -25.58 -6.29
C MET A 8 -24.06 -26.33 -7.26
N GLU A 9 -23.17 -25.61 -7.95
CA GLU A 9 -22.10 -26.17 -8.79
C GLU A 9 -20.77 -26.13 -8.02
N VAL A 10 -20.00 -27.21 -8.05
CA VAL A 10 -18.69 -27.29 -7.38
C VAL A 10 -17.60 -27.54 -8.42
N LYS A 11 -16.65 -26.62 -8.54
CA LYS A 11 -15.50 -26.73 -9.45
C LYS A 11 -14.23 -27.04 -8.64
N PRO A 12 -13.59 -28.20 -8.82
CA PRO A 12 -12.34 -28.49 -8.14
C PRO A 12 -11.23 -27.53 -8.59
N ILE A 13 -10.42 -27.04 -7.64
CA ILE A 13 -9.21 -26.26 -7.94
C ILE A 13 -7.95 -27.09 -7.67
N ASN A 14 -6.78 -26.53 -7.99
CA ASN A 14 -5.51 -27.24 -7.88
C ASN A 14 -5.32 -27.89 -6.50
N LYS A 15 -4.99 -29.18 -6.52
CA LYS A 15 -4.60 -29.91 -5.30
C LYS A 15 -3.26 -29.37 -4.82
N ARG A 16 -3.22 -28.89 -3.58
CA ARG A 16 -1.98 -28.50 -2.90
C ARG A 16 -1.52 -29.68 -2.05
N ALA A 17 -0.21 -29.81 -1.80
CA ALA A 17 0.31 -30.85 -0.90
C ALA A 17 -0.34 -30.81 0.51
N SER A 18 -0.87 -29.65 0.91
CA SER A 18 -1.55 -29.45 2.20
C SER A 18 -3.04 -29.82 2.19
N GLY A 19 -3.64 -30.22 1.06
CA GLY A 19 -5.05 -30.62 1.04
C GLY A 19 -5.80 -30.44 -0.29
N GLN A 20 -7.12 -30.58 -0.18
CA GLN A 20 -8.05 -30.39 -1.29
C GLN A 20 -8.60 -28.97 -1.29
N ALA A 21 -8.86 -28.45 -2.48
CA ALA A 21 -9.43 -27.13 -2.65
C ALA A 21 -10.42 -27.15 -3.82
N PHE A 22 -11.52 -26.42 -3.68
CA PHE A 22 -12.59 -26.32 -4.68
C PHE A 22 -13.30 -24.96 -4.56
N GLU A 23 -13.89 -24.53 -5.66
CA GLU A 23 -14.77 -23.37 -5.76
C GLU A 23 -16.22 -23.84 -5.74
N VAL A 24 -17.08 -23.17 -4.97
CA VAL A 24 -18.51 -23.45 -4.89
C VAL A 24 -19.27 -22.27 -5.47
N ILE A 25 -20.10 -22.53 -6.47
CA ILE A 25 -20.92 -21.53 -7.17
C ILE A 25 -22.38 -21.83 -6.83
N LEU A 26 -22.97 -20.98 -5.99
CA LEU A 26 -24.39 -21.07 -5.58
C LEU A 26 -25.34 -20.32 -6.54
N LYS A 27 -24.80 -19.35 -7.28
CA LYS A 27 -25.46 -18.62 -8.38
C LYS A 27 -24.35 -18.23 -9.35
N PRO A 28 -24.48 -18.46 -10.67
CA PRO A 28 -23.51 -17.93 -11.61
C PRO A 28 -23.42 -16.41 -11.42
N PRO A 29 -22.22 -15.81 -11.42
CA PRO A 29 -22.09 -14.37 -11.32
C PRO A 29 -22.91 -13.71 -12.42
N SER A 30 -23.80 -12.79 -12.03
CA SER A 30 -24.56 -11.98 -12.99
C SER A 30 -23.56 -11.21 -13.84
N PRO A 31 -23.74 -11.08 -15.17
CA PRO A 31 -22.78 -10.42 -16.07
C PRO A 31 -22.48 -8.94 -15.72
N MET A 32 -23.13 -8.36 -14.71
CA MET A 32 -22.86 -7.02 -14.19
C MET A 32 -21.89 -6.96 -12.99
N SER A 33 -21.44 -8.07 -12.42
CA SER A 33 -20.72 -8.06 -11.13
C SER A 33 -19.20 -8.06 -11.22
N ASP A 34 -18.60 -8.05 -12.42
CA ASP A 34 -17.14 -8.22 -12.60
C ASP A 34 -16.28 -6.99 -12.25
N ALA A 35 -16.86 -5.87 -11.78
CA ALA A 35 -16.10 -4.61 -11.71
C ALA A 35 -16.24 -3.78 -10.43
N ALA A 36 -17.03 -4.20 -9.44
CA ALA A 36 -17.40 -3.28 -8.35
C ALA A 36 -16.59 -3.42 -7.05
N HIS A 37 -15.70 -4.40 -6.94
CA HIS A 37 -14.84 -4.58 -5.75
C HIS A 37 -13.36 -4.40 -6.06
N CYS A 38 -13.04 -3.51 -7.01
CA CYS A 38 -11.72 -2.91 -6.99
C CYS A 38 -11.70 -1.90 -5.83
N VAL A 39 -11.27 -2.34 -4.65
CA VAL A 39 -10.74 -1.44 -3.63
C VAL A 39 -9.69 -0.63 -4.38
N THR A 40 -10.00 0.64 -4.64
CA THR A 40 -9.35 1.53 -5.60
C THR A 40 -7.86 1.62 -5.32
N SER A 41 -7.12 0.61 -5.73
CA SER A 41 -5.68 0.67 -5.80
C SER A 41 -5.43 1.63 -6.94
N PRO A 42 -4.78 2.77 -6.69
CA PRO A 42 -4.44 3.68 -7.76
C PRO A 42 -3.77 2.86 -8.87
N PRO A 43 -4.14 3.06 -10.14
CA PRO A 43 -3.58 2.30 -11.24
C PRO A 43 -2.06 2.25 -11.06
N LYS A 44 -1.49 1.05 -11.16
CA LYS A 44 -0.04 0.83 -11.05
C LYS A 44 0.64 1.63 -12.16
N ARG A 45 0.93 2.90 -11.92
CA ARG A 45 1.74 3.71 -12.81
C ARG A 45 3.12 3.08 -12.83
N GLU A 46 3.58 2.68 -14.00
CA GLU A 46 4.97 2.26 -14.19
C GLU A 46 5.86 3.46 -13.84
N VAL A 47 6.40 3.46 -12.62
CA VAL A 47 7.40 4.42 -12.17
C VAL A 47 8.76 3.89 -12.58
N SER A 48 9.52 4.69 -13.33
CA SER A 48 10.89 4.31 -13.72
C SER A 48 11.82 4.36 -12.50
N LEU A 49 12.99 3.72 -12.61
CA LEU A 49 13.98 3.73 -11.53
C LEU A 49 14.44 5.16 -11.21
N GLU A 50 14.58 6.00 -12.22
CA GLU A 50 14.97 7.41 -12.10
C GLU A 50 13.93 8.21 -11.31
N ASP A 51 12.63 8.00 -11.58
CA ASP A 51 11.54 8.66 -10.85
C ASP A 51 11.48 8.23 -9.38
N ILE A 52 11.78 6.97 -9.08
CA ILE A 52 11.87 6.46 -7.72
C ILE A 52 13.03 7.14 -6.98
N GLN A 53 14.22 7.16 -7.60
CA GLN A 53 15.41 7.79 -7.02
C GLN A 53 15.17 9.27 -6.72
N LYS A 54 14.61 10.02 -7.68
CA LYS A 54 14.27 11.44 -7.52
C LYS A 54 13.29 11.69 -6.37
N LYS A 55 12.28 10.82 -6.20
CA LYS A 55 11.33 10.94 -5.09
C LYS A 55 11.97 10.66 -3.73
N LEU A 56 12.87 9.69 -3.67
CA LEU A 56 13.63 9.35 -2.46
C LEU A 56 14.57 10.49 -2.06
N GLU A 57 15.33 11.03 -3.01
CA GLU A 57 16.23 12.17 -2.78
C GLU A 57 15.46 13.40 -2.30
N ALA A 58 14.36 13.75 -2.96
CA ALA A 58 13.50 14.87 -2.53
C ALA A 58 12.93 14.67 -1.11
N ALA A 59 12.66 13.42 -0.71
CA ALA A 59 12.23 13.12 0.66
C ALA A 59 13.38 13.25 1.67
N GLU A 60 14.59 12.86 1.28
CA GLU A 60 15.78 13.00 2.12
C GLU A 60 16.15 14.47 2.33
N ASP A 61 16.14 15.28 1.27
CA ASP A 61 16.45 16.71 1.37
C ASP A 61 15.49 17.44 2.30
N ARG A 62 14.19 17.13 2.24
CA ARG A 62 13.22 17.66 3.21
C ARG A 62 13.60 17.32 4.65
N ARG A 63 14.03 16.08 4.91
CA ARG A 63 14.50 15.68 6.25
C ARG A 63 15.76 16.42 6.67
N ARG A 64 16.75 16.52 5.77
CA ARG A 64 18.03 17.18 6.03
C ARG A 64 17.83 18.66 6.32
N VAL A 65 17.09 19.37 5.46
CA VAL A 65 16.79 20.80 5.63
C VAL A 65 16.01 21.02 6.92
N SER A 66 14.97 20.23 7.20
CA SER A 66 14.19 20.35 8.44
C SER A 66 15.06 20.15 9.68
N HIS A 67 15.95 19.15 9.67
CA HIS A 67 16.85 18.90 10.78
C HIS A 67 17.84 20.06 10.96
N HIS A 68 18.52 20.46 9.89
CA HIS A 68 19.48 21.57 9.92
C HIS A 68 18.87 22.87 10.44
N LEU A 69 17.70 23.26 9.94
CA LEU A 69 17.00 24.47 10.38
C LEU A 69 16.63 24.40 11.86
N SER A 70 16.13 23.24 12.32
CA SER A 70 15.76 23.06 13.73
C SER A 70 16.97 23.17 14.67
N VAL A 71 18.11 22.60 14.28
CA VAL A 71 19.36 22.65 15.04
C VAL A 71 19.91 24.07 15.05
N SER A 72 20.00 24.71 13.88
CA SER A 72 20.46 26.09 13.73
C SER A 72 19.65 27.05 14.60
N LEU A 73 18.32 26.98 14.53
CA LEU A 73 17.43 27.81 15.36
C LEU A 73 17.61 27.54 16.86
N SER A 74 17.88 26.29 17.24
CA SER A 74 18.12 25.94 18.65
C SER A 74 19.44 26.52 19.14
N ILE A 75 20.50 26.47 18.33
CA ILE A 75 21.80 27.07 18.64
C ILE A 75 21.67 28.59 18.79
N SER A 76 21.02 29.27 17.83
CA SER A 76 20.81 30.72 17.90
C SER A 76 20.07 31.15 19.16
N ARG A 77 19.05 30.39 19.58
CA ARG A 77 18.33 30.65 20.85
C ARG A 77 19.24 30.55 22.07
N GLN A 78 20.08 29.51 22.15
CA GLN A 78 21.00 29.31 23.27
C GLN A 78 22.07 30.40 23.35
N LEU A 79 22.56 30.88 22.20
CA LEU A 79 23.52 31.99 22.17
C LEU A 79 22.88 33.30 22.65
N ASN A 80 21.66 33.60 22.20
CA ASN A 80 20.95 34.82 22.60
C ASN A 80 20.61 34.85 24.10
N SER A 81 20.23 33.71 24.70
CA SER A 81 20.01 33.64 26.15
C SER A 81 21.29 33.86 26.97
N LYS A 82 22.46 33.58 26.37
CA LYS A 82 23.75 33.70 27.06
C LYS A 82 24.31 35.12 27.00
N THR A 83 23.90 35.92 26.01
CA THR A 83 24.30 37.32 25.87
C THR A 83 23.48 38.29 26.74
N GLU A 84 22.28 37.90 27.17
CA GLU A 84 21.42 38.74 28.04
C GLU A 84 21.60 38.47 29.55
N SER A 85 22.53 37.59 29.95
CA SER A 85 22.86 37.32 31.37
C SER A 85 24.06 38.11 31.90
N HIS A 86 24.41 39.26 31.31
CA HIS A 86 25.44 40.15 31.84
C HIS A 86 24.90 41.55 32.15
#